data_AF-A0A1E3WJL2-F1
#
_entry.id   AF-A0A1E3WJL2-F1
#
_cell.length_a   1.000
_cell.length_b   1.000
_cell.length_c   1.000
_cell.angle_alpha   90.00
_cell.angle_beta   90.00
_cell.angle_gamma   90.00
#
_symmetry.space_group_name_H-M   'P 1'
#
loop_
_entity.id
_entity.type
_entity.pdbx_description
1 polymer ?
#
loop_
_entity_poly.entity_id
_entity_poly.type
_entity_poly.pdbx_seq_one_letter_code
_entity_poly.pdbx_strand_id
1 'polypeptide(L)'
;MAINSNPRHKARHALFAATTGGGKTTAIHQDSRLQKANRIAIYDPYNAYSKLGRKTVVKTYSLKAFAFALGKAMKQKKPFVIALCGVYGVKELDVFAKIIWSLADGNKELHVVIEELIGSVVSPQKLQKQVAELWNGGRQFGLVLYSLFQRPQEVPKTVVRQSQFKWIGKQDSKADCRYWGDEIDVSVDDLHRLNDLEYYFKESGKPSTYGKLRKTW
;
A
#
# COMPACT_ATOMS: atom_id res chain seq x y z
N MET A 1 -11.11 -17.40 7.30
CA MET A 1 -12.08 -16.27 7.31
C MET A 1 -11.59 -15.28 8.36
N ALA A 2 -11.82 -13.98 8.21
CA ALA A 2 -11.35 -12.98 9.17
C ALA A 2 -11.96 -13.22 10.57
N ILE A 3 -11.15 -13.10 11.62
CA ILE A 3 -11.55 -13.40 13.01
C ILE A 3 -11.14 -12.29 13.99
N ASN A 4 -11.73 -12.30 15.20
CA ASN A 4 -11.41 -11.37 16.29
C ASN A 4 -11.58 -9.90 15.91
N SER A 5 -12.75 -9.51 15.35
CA SER A 5 -13.01 -8.11 15.02
C SER A 5 -12.77 -7.18 16.21
N ASN A 6 -12.00 -6.13 15.98
CA ASN A 6 -11.68 -5.12 16.98
C ASN A 6 -11.97 -3.71 16.45
N PRO A 7 -13.10 -3.09 16.85
CA PRO A 7 -13.46 -1.77 16.38
C PRO A 7 -12.52 -0.66 16.86
N ARG A 8 -11.72 -0.91 17.91
CA ARG A 8 -10.79 0.09 18.50
C ARG A 8 -9.53 0.33 17.67
N HIS A 9 -9.28 -0.48 16.65
CA HIS A 9 -8.15 -0.27 15.76
C HIS A 9 -8.21 1.08 15.06
N LYS A 10 -7.10 1.83 15.10
CA LYS A 10 -6.95 3.10 14.40
C LYS A 10 -6.84 2.90 12.90
N ALA A 11 -7.36 3.85 12.12
CA ALA A 11 -7.14 3.87 10.68
C ALA A 11 -5.66 4.11 10.40
N ARG A 12 -5.04 3.23 9.60
CA ARG A 12 -3.60 3.28 9.32
C ARG A 12 -3.22 3.05 7.86
N HIS A 13 -4.21 2.86 6.98
CA HIS A 13 -3.93 2.64 5.57
C HIS A 13 -3.22 3.84 4.96
N ALA A 14 -2.32 3.57 4.02
CA ALA A 14 -1.47 4.56 3.40
C ALA A 14 -1.51 4.45 1.88
N LEU A 15 -1.58 5.60 1.24
CA LEU A 15 -1.53 5.79 -0.20
C LEU A 15 -0.24 6.52 -0.55
N PHE A 16 0.46 6.04 -1.58
CA PHE A 16 1.66 6.67 -2.12
C PHE A 16 1.43 6.94 -3.60
N ALA A 17 1.50 8.21 -4.01
CA ALA A 17 1.30 8.61 -5.40
C ALA A 17 2.42 9.55 -5.86
N ALA A 18 2.97 9.27 -7.03
CA ALA A 18 3.98 10.07 -7.73
C ALA A 18 4.17 9.48 -9.12
N THR A 19 4.65 10.27 -10.08
CA THR A 19 5.05 9.74 -11.39
C THR A 19 6.25 8.79 -11.29
N THR A 20 6.66 8.20 -12.41
CA THR A 20 7.92 7.45 -12.54
C THR A 20 9.10 8.35 -12.18
N GLY A 21 10.07 7.82 -11.42
CA GLY A 21 11.18 8.63 -10.87
C GLY A 21 10.81 9.50 -9.67
N GLY A 22 9.52 9.67 -9.36
CA GLY A 22 9.04 10.46 -8.22
C GLY A 22 9.30 9.86 -6.84
N GLY A 23 9.88 8.65 -6.77
CA GLY A 23 10.40 8.07 -5.52
C GLY A 23 9.46 7.18 -4.72
N LYS A 24 8.31 6.74 -5.24
CA LYS A 24 7.33 5.92 -4.48
C LYS A 24 7.94 4.65 -3.85
N THR A 25 8.68 3.88 -4.65
CA THR A 25 9.33 2.66 -4.18
C THR A 25 10.40 2.98 -3.12
N THR A 26 11.13 4.08 -3.26
CA THR A 26 12.03 4.58 -2.20
C THR A 26 11.26 5.00 -0.94
N ALA A 27 10.12 5.66 -1.10
CA ALA A 27 9.27 6.12 0.00
C ALA A 27 8.78 4.95 0.85
N ILE A 28 8.28 3.88 0.22
CA ILE A 28 7.80 2.71 0.94
C ILE A 28 8.93 1.93 1.60
N HIS A 29 10.11 1.87 0.98
CA HIS A 29 11.30 1.32 1.63
C HIS A 29 11.76 2.12 2.85
N GLN A 30 11.51 3.43 2.88
CA GLN A 30 11.85 4.33 3.99
C GLN A 30 10.71 4.56 4.99
N ASP A 31 9.51 4.02 4.73
CA ASP A 31 8.38 4.16 5.64
C ASP A 31 8.67 3.44 6.97
N SER A 32 8.85 4.24 8.02
CA SER A 32 9.25 3.73 9.33
C SER A 32 8.21 2.80 9.95
N ARG A 33 6.92 2.93 9.61
CA ARG A 33 5.84 2.10 10.15
C ARG A 33 5.90 0.72 9.51
N LEU A 34 6.10 0.67 8.20
CA LEU A 34 6.26 -0.57 7.46
C LEU A 34 7.58 -1.27 7.79
N GLN A 35 8.70 -0.55 7.90
CA GLN A 35 9.99 -1.13 8.31
C GLN A 35 9.91 -1.83 9.68
N LYS A 36 9.18 -1.23 10.63
CA LYS A 36 8.99 -1.76 11.99
C LYS A 36 7.90 -2.82 12.08
N ALA A 37 7.08 -2.99 11.05
CA ALA A 37 6.02 -4.00 11.05
C ALA A 37 6.60 -5.41 11.18
N ASN A 38 5.96 -6.25 12.00
CA ASN A 38 6.40 -7.62 12.21
C ASN A 38 5.93 -8.57 11.10
N ARG A 39 4.75 -8.33 10.53
CA ARG A 39 4.12 -9.23 9.55
C ARG A 39 3.78 -8.43 8.32
N ILE A 40 4.38 -8.81 7.19
CA ILE A 40 4.21 -8.09 5.94
C ILE A 40 3.90 -9.09 4.82
N ALA A 41 2.85 -8.80 4.07
CA ALA A 41 2.51 -9.45 2.81
C ALA A 41 2.63 -8.43 1.67
N ILE A 42 3.19 -8.82 0.53
CA ILE A 42 3.41 -7.92 -0.60
C ILE A 42 2.82 -8.56 -1.87
N TYR A 43 2.02 -7.79 -2.60
CA TYR A 43 1.68 -8.06 -3.99
C TYR A 43 2.65 -7.28 -4.88
N ASP A 44 3.61 -7.99 -5.48
CA ASP A 44 4.79 -7.44 -6.15
C ASP A 44 4.92 -7.99 -7.58
N PRO A 45 4.08 -7.52 -8.52
CA PRO A 45 4.07 -8.03 -9.88
C PRO A 45 5.40 -7.83 -10.62
N TYR A 46 6.20 -6.83 -10.21
CA TYR A 46 7.46 -6.45 -10.86
C TYR A 46 8.72 -6.87 -10.10
N ASN A 47 8.59 -7.67 -9.04
CA ASN A 47 9.71 -8.21 -8.25
C ASN A 47 10.62 -7.15 -7.60
N ALA A 48 10.06 -5.99 -7.25
CA ALA A 48 10.77 -4.82 -6.73
C ALA A 48 11.41 -5.05 -5.34
N TYR A 49 10.93 -6.03 -4.57
CA TYR A 49 11.31 -6.17 -3.16
C TYR A 49 12.28 -7.33 -2.90
N SER A 50 13.53 -7.03 -2.54
CA SER A 50 14.47 -8.04 -2.00
C SER A 50 14.60 -7.99 -0.47
N LYS A 51 14.39 -6.81 0.11
CA LYS A 51 14.51 -6.52 1.53
C LYS A 51 13.53 -5.42 1.94
N LEU A 52 13.03 -5.47 3.17
CA LEU A 52 12.18 -4.42 3.74
C LEU A 52 12.53 -4.20 5.20
N GLY A 53 13.12 -3.03 5.48
CA GLY A 53 13.85 -2.79 6.73
C GLY A 53 14.97 -3.82 6.90
N ARG A 54 15.03 -4.49 8.05
CA ARG A 54 16.02 -5.54 8.35
C ARG A 54 15.60 -6.95 7.90
N LYS A 55 14.44 -7.09 7.27
CA LYS A 55 13.86 -8.40 6.93
C LYS A 55 14.12 -8.71 5.45
N THR A 56 14.64 -9.90 5.18
CA THR A 56 14.70 -10.47 3.83
C THR A 56 13.29 -10.81 3.35
N VAL A 57 13.01 -10.52 2.09
CA VAL A 57 11.73 -10.83 1.46
C VAL A 57 11.74 -12.27 0.96
N VAL A 58 10.83 -13.10 1.46
CA VAL A 58 10.59 -14.43 0.90
C VAL A 58 9.71 -14.28 -0.33
N LYS A 59 10.33 -14.39 -1.50
CA LYS A 59 9.64 -14.32 -2.79
C LYS A 59 8.93 -15.63 -3.11
N THR A 60 7.68 -15.54 -3.56
CA THR A 60 6.88 -16.67 -4.03
C THR A 60 6.29 -16.34 -5.38
N TYR A 61 6.22 -17.30 -6.31
CA TYR A 61 5.85 -17.05 -7.71
C TYR A 61 4.54 -17.72 -8.12
N SER A 62 3.70 -18.07 -7.15
CA SER A 62 2.35 -18.58 -7.40
C SER A 62 1.46 -18.31 -6.19
N LEU A 63 0.14 -18.16 -6.42
CA LEU A 63 -0.84 -17.97 -5.35
C LEU A 63 -0.83 -19.12 -4.33
N LYS A 64 -0.61 -20.36 -4.79
CA LYS A 64 -0.51 -21.55 -3.92
C LYS A 64 0.71 -21.46 -3.00
N ALA A 65 1.89 -21.16 -3.56
CA ALA A 65 3.11 -21.01 -2.79
C ALA A 65 3.01 -19.84 -1.80
N PHE A 66 2.43 -18.72 -2.24
CA PHE A 66 2.15 -17.56 -1.40
C PHE A 66 1.24 -17.90 -0.22
N ALA A 67 0.08 -18.52 -0.48
CA ALA A 67 -0.88 -18.91 0.56
C ALA A 67 -0.24 -19.85 1.60
N PHE A 68 0.52 -20.84 1.14
CA PHE A 68 1.20 -21.79 2.02
C PHE A 68 2.27 -21.09 2.89
N ALA A 69 3.13 -20.29 2.27
CA ALA A 69 4.21 -19.59 2.97
C ALA A 69 3.65 -18.59 3.99
N LEU A 70 2.66 -17.78 3.61
CA LEU A 70 2.03 -16.80 4.48
C LEU A 70 1.27 -17.48 5.63
N GLY A 71 0.49 -18.53 5.34
CA GLY A 71 -0.23 -19.29 6.36
C GLY A 71 0.71 -19.94 7.38
N LYS A 72 1.85 -20.47 6.93
CA LYS A 72 2.90 -21.01 7.82
C LYS A 72 3.51 -19.90 8.68
N ALA A 73 3.83 -18.74 8.08
CA ALA A 73 4.45 -17.62 8.79
C ALA A 73 3.51 -17.00 9.84
N MET A 74 2.21 -16.89 9.55
CA MET A 74 1.19 -16.35 10.47
C MET A 74 1.00 -17.18 11.76
N LYS A 75 1.41 -18.46 11.75
CA LYS A 75 1.42 -19.33 12.95
C LYS A 75 2.66 -19.13 13.82
N GLN A 76 3.69 -18.47 13.30
CA GLN A 76 4.94 -18.24 14.01
C GLN A 76 4.92 -16.92 14.77
N LYS A 77 5.77 -16.81 15.81
CA LYS A 77 6.00 -15.55 16.54
C LYS A 77 7.08 -14.67 15.89
N LYS A 78 7.80 -15.19 14.89
CA LYS A 78 8.92 -14.49 14.24
C LYS A 78 8.40 -13.45 13.23
N PRO A 79 9.04 -12.28 13.12
CA PRO A 79 8.75 -11.34 12.06
C PRO A 79 9.03 -11.92 10.66
N PHE A 80 8.27 -11.50 9.64
CA PHE A 80 8.41 -11.98 8.28
C PHE A 80 7.99 -10.95 7.24
N VAL A 81 8.46 -11.16 6.00
CA VAL A 81 7.97 -10.50 4.78
C VAL A 81 7.81 -11.56 3.70
N ILE A 82 6.59 -11.79 3.22
CA ILE A 82 6.28 -12.72 2.13
C ILE A 82 5.74 -11.93 0.93
N ALA A 83 6.29 -12.14 -0.25
CA ALA A 83 5.85 -11.46 -1.47
C ALA A 83 5.31 -12.46 -2.50
N LEU A 84 4.20 -12.12 -3.14
CA LEU A 84 3.73 -12.74 -4.38
C LEU A 84 4.32 -11.97 -5.56
N CYS A 85 5.16 -12.65 -6.32
CA CYS A 85 6.12 -12.10 -7.27
C CYS A 85 5.80 -12.58 -8.68
N GLY A 86 5.82 -11.69 -9.68
CA GLY A 86 5.63 -12.04 -11.10
C GLY A 86 4.25 -12.60 -11.48
N VAL A 87 3.28 -12.53 -10.56
CA VAL A 87 1.90 -12.99 -10.75
C VAL A 87 1.00 -11.77 -10.65
N TYR A 88 0.24 -11.49 -11.71
CA TYR A 88 -0.61 -10.31 -11.77
C TYR A 88 -1.86 -10.52 -12.62
N GLY A 89 -2.87 -9.68 -12.37
CA GLY A 89 -4.14 -9.72 -13.09
C GLY A 89 -5.35 -9.60 -12.15
N VAL A 90 -6.51 -9.37 -12.76
CA VAL A 90 -7.78 -9.16 -12.05
C VAL A 90 -8.16 -10.33 -11.16
N LYS A 91 -7.93 -11.56 -11.65
CA LYS A 91 -8.23 -12.80 -10.92
C LYS A 91 -7.21 -13.03 -9.81
N GLU A 92 -5.94 -12.77 -10.11
CA GLU A 92 -4.81 -12.99 -9.23
C GLU A 92 -4.88 -12.09 -8.01
N LEU A 93 -5.20 -10.80 -8.21
CA LEU A 93 -5.42 -9.87 -7.13
C LEU A 93 -6.66 -10.23 -6.29
N ASP A 94 -7.74 -10.71 -6.91
CA ASP A 94 -8.92 -11.17 -6.17
C ASP A 94 -8.58 -12.37 -5.28
N VAL A 95 -7.84 -13.36 -5.79
CA VAL A 95 -7.40 -14.51 -4.98
C VAL A 95 -6.40 -14.09 -3.90
N PHE A 96 -5.45 -13.20 -4.21
CA PHE A 96 -4.57 -12.60 -3.21
C PHE A 96 -5.38 -11.96 -2.08
N ALA A 97 -6.38 -11.14 -2.39
CA ALA A 97 -7.25 -10.51 -1.41
C ALA A 97 -8.04 -11.53 -0.58
N LYS A 98 -8.52 -12.63 -1.19
CA LYS A 98 -9.16 -13.74 -0.47
C LYS A 98 -8.20 -14.39 0.53
N ILE A 99 -6.95 -14.64 0.13
CA ILE A 99 -5.92 -15.21 1.01
C ILE A 99 -5.65 -14.28 2.20
N ILE A 100 -5.39 -12.99 1.95
CA ILE A 100 -5.17 -12.00 3.00
C ILE A 100 -6.34 -11.94 3.97
N TRP A 101 -7.57 -11.82 3.46
CA TRP A 101 -8.77 -11.77 4.28
C TRP A 101 -8.96 -13.05 5.10
N SER A 102 -8.66 -14.22 4.52
CA SER A 102 -8.80 -15.50 5.21
C SER A 102 -7.90 -15.63 6.44
N LEU A 103 -6.79 -14.90 6.47
CA LEU A 103 -5.75 -14.89 7.51
C LEU A 103 -5.82 -13.65 8.43
N ALA A 104 -6.74 -12.72 8.16
CA ALA A 104 -6.90 -11.52 8.96
C ALA A 104 -7.39 -11.86 10.38
N ASP A 105 -6.80 -11.22 11.38
CA ASP A 105 -7.02 -11.50 12.79
C ASP A 105 -6.83 -10.19 13.56
N GLY A 106 -7.88 -9.67 14.19
CA GLY A 106 -7.81 -8.40 14.91
C GLY A 106 -6.88 -8.41 16.14
N ASN A 107 -6.35 -9.56 16.54
CA ASN A 107 -5.28 -9.63 17.56
C ASN A 107 -3.87 -9.60 16.94
N LYS A 108 -3.74 -9.67 15.61
CA LYS A 108 -2.47 -9.79 14.89
C LYS A 108 -2.43 -8.86 13.70
N GLU A 109 -1.77 -7.72 13.88
CA GLU A 109 -1.55 -6.78 12.79
C GLU A 109 -0.76 -7.43 11.63
N LEU A 110 -1.26 -7.23 10.40
CA LEU A 110 -0.67 -7.64 9.12
C LEU A 110 -0.63 -6.43 8.19
N HIS A 111 0.57 -6.02 7.80
CA HIS A 111 0.78 -4.96 6.81
C HIS A 111 0.74 -5.58 5.43
N VAL A 112 0.00 -4.96 4.51
CA VAL A 112 -0.20 -5.49 3.16
C VAL A 112 0.17 -4.39 2.18
N VAL A 113 1.18 -4.66 1.36
CA VAL A 113 1.65 -3.74 0.32
C VAL A 113 1.12 -4.20 -1.03
N ILE A 114 0.57 -3.27 -1.81
CA ILE A 114 0.10 -3.50 -3.18
C ILE A 114 0.82 -2.49 -4.07
N GLU A 115 1.90 -2.93 -4.73
CA GLU A 115 2.81 -2.07 -5.51
C GLU A 115 2.14 -1.50 -6.78
N GLU A 116 1.31 -2.31 -7.45
CA GLU A 116 0.63 -1.89 -8.67
C GLU A 116 -0.79 -2.49 -8.69
N LEU A 117 -1.78 -1.63 -8.57
CA LEU A 117 -3.18 -2.03 -8.52
C LEU A 117 -3.83 -2.05 -9.91
N ILE A 118 -3.39 -1.20 -10.83
CA ILE A 118 -4.16 -0.83 -12.05
C ILE A 118 -4.18 -1.97 -13.05
N GLY A 119 -3.03 -2.60 -13.29
CA GLY A 119 -2.94 -3.78 -14.15
C GLY A 119 -3.71 -4.99 -13.62
N SER A 120 -4.32 -4.88 -12.43
CA SER A 120 -5.06 -5.94 -11.75
C SER A 120 -6.47 -5.54 -11.31
N VAL A 121 -7.01 -4.43 -11.83
CA VAL A 121 -8.41 -4.02 -11.61
C VAL A 121 -9.10 -3.76 -12.95
N VAL A 122 -10.41 -4.04 -13.01
CA VAL A 122 -11.20 -3.87 -14.25
C VAL A 122 -11.35 -2.39 -14.60
N SER A 123 -11.58 -1.56 -13.59
CA SER A 123 -11.52 -0.12 -13.70
C SER A 123 -11.24 0.52 -12.33
N PRO A 124 -10.63 1.72 -12.30
CA PRO A 124 -10.45 2.47 -11.04
C PRO A 124 -11.77 2.77 -10.33
N GLN A 125 -12.89 2.85 -11.06
CA GLN A 125 -14.21 3.11 -10.48
C GLN A 125 -14.83 1.88 -9.80
N LYS A 126 -14.34 0.67 -10.09
CA LYS A 126 -14.95 -0.58 -9.61
C LYS A 126 -13.89 -1.58 -9.14
N LEU A 127 -13.51 -1.47 -7.88
CA LEU A 127 -12.79 -2.53 -7.20
C LEU A 127 -13.63 -3.80 -7.12
N GLN A 128 -12.99 -4.95 -7.35
CA GLN A 128 -13.57 -6.25 -7.04
C GLN A 128 -13.98 -6.27 -5.56
N LYS A 129 -15.14 -6.87 -5.26
CA LYS A 129 -15.73 -6.86 -3.91
C LYS A 129 -14.73 -7.29 -2.83
N GLN A 130 -13.97 -8.34 -3.09
CA GLN A 130 -13.00 -8.84 -2.11
C GLN A 130 -11.82 -7.89 -1.90
N VAL A 131 -11.34 -7.27 -2.97
CA VAL A 131 -10.25 -6.28 -2.90
C VAL A 131 -10.72 -5.06 -2.12
N ALA A 132 -11.94 -4.56 -2.41
CA ALA A 132 -12.55 -3.45 -1.68
C ALA A 132 -12.72 -3.74 -0.17
N GLU A 133 -13.04 -4.98 0.18
CA GLU A 133 -13.24 -5.40 1.58
C GLU A 133 -11.97 -5.25 2.43
N LEU A 134 -10.77 -5.35 1.82
CA LEU A 134 -9.52 -5.10 2.52
C LEU A 134 -9.46 -3.68 3.10
N TRP A 135 -9.92 -2.67 2.35
CA TRP A 135 -9.97 -1.28 2.82
C TRP A 135 -11.20 -0.99 3.68
N ASN A 136 -12.36 -1.54 3.32
CA ASN A 136 -13.61 -1.22 4.01
C ASN A 136 -13.69 -1.85 5.41
N GLY A 137 -13.31 -3.12 5.53
CA GLY A 137 -13.44 -3.89 6.78
C GLY A 137 -12.09 -4.26 7.42
N GLY A 138 -11.02 -4.33 6.63
CA GLY A 138 -9.74 -4.91 7.07
C GLY A 138 -9.13 -4.29 8.32
N ARG A 139 -9.36 -2.99 8.56
CA ARG A 139 -8.92 -2.29 9.78
C ARG A 139 -9.31 -3.04 11.06
N GLN A 140 -10.57 -3.46 11.18
CA GLN A 140 -11.07 -4.14 12.38
C GLN A 140 -10.42 -5.52 12.58
N PHE A 141 -9.90 -6.11 11.50
CA PHE A 141 -9.25 -7.42 11.51
C PHE A 141 -7.72 -7.32 11.41
N GLY A 142 -7.16 -6.19 11.80
CA GLY A 142 -5.71 -6.01 11.94
C GLY A 142 -4.97 -5.76 10.62
N LEU A 143 -5.67 -5.52 9.50
CA LEU A 143 -5.01 -5.19 8.24
C LEU A 143 -4.58 -3.73 8.19
N VAL A 144 -3.39 -3.48 7.66
CA VAL A 144 -2.86 -2.15 7.35
C VAL A 144 -2.38 -2.12 5.90
N LEU A 145 -3.14 -1.46 5.03
CA LEU A 145 -2.90 -1.42 3.59
C LEU A 145 -1.91 -0.31 3.22
N TYR A 146 -0.99 -0.61 2.31
CA TYR A 146 -0.10 0.33 1.63
C TYR A 146 -0.31 0.13 0.13
N SER A 147 -0.59 1.20 -0.59
CA SER A 147 -0.88 1.12 -2.02
C SER A 147 -0.15 2.22 -2.77
N LEU A 148 0.39 1.86 -3.92
CA LEU A 148 1.22 2.74 -4.74
C LEU A 148 0.56 2.93 -6.10
N PHE A 149 0.56 4.17 -6.59
CA PHE A 149 -0.06 4.53 -7.87
C PHE A 149 0.76 5.59 -8.58
N GLN A 150 0.71 5.60 -9.91
CA GLN A 150 1.41 6.63 -10.68
C GLN A 150 0.57 7.90 -10.79
N ARG A 151 -0.72 7.74 -11.12
CA ARG A 151 -1.59 8.87 -11.43
C ARG A 151 -2.90 8.82 -10.63
N PRO A 152 -3.51 9.97 -10.31
CA PRO A 152 -4.74 10.01 -9.51
C PRO A 152 -5.96 9.32 -10.15
N GLN A 153 -6.13 9.40 -11.47
CA GLN A 153 -7.22 8.74 -12.21
C GLN A 153 -7.20 7.21 -12.09
N GLU A 154 -6.07 6.67 -11.70
CA GLU A 154 -5.85 5.25 -11.50
C GLU A 154 -6.26 4.78 -10.10
N VAL A 155 -6.43 5.72 -9.17
CA VAL A 155 -6.67 5.41 -7.75
C VAL A 155 -8.16 5.26 -7.50
N PRO A 156 -8.63 4.10 -7.02
CA PRO A 156 -10.02 3.95 -6.63
C PRO A 156 -10.38 4.88 -5.47
N LYS A 157 -11.54 5.54 -5.55
CA LYS A 157 -12.02 6.47 -4.51
C LYS A 157 -12.03 5.85 -3.10
N THR A 158 -12.33 4.55 -3.00
CA THR A 158 -12.28 3.81 -1.73
C THR A 158 -10.88 3.83 -1.13
N VAL A 159 -9.84 3.66 -1.93
CA VAL A 159 -8.45 3.68 -1.47
C VAL A 159 -8.09 5.08 -0.95
N VAL A 160 -8.44 6.13 -1.69
CA VAL A 160 -8.19 7.53 -1.28
C VAL A 160 -8.87 7.86 0.04
N ARG A 161 -10.16 7.52 0.17
CA ARG A 161 -10.98 7.83 1.36
C ARG A 161 -10.58 7.02 2.59
N GLN A 162 -10.23 5.75 2.41
CA GLN A 162 -9.86 4.87 3.52
C GLN A 162 -8.38 5.01 3.91
N SER A 163 -7.58 5.73 3.13
CA SER A 163 -6.18 6.02 3.46
C SER A 163 -6.08 7.20 4.42
N GLN A 164 -5.76 6.87 5.67
CA GLN A 164 -5.44 7.84 6.72
C GLN A 164 -4.20 8.67 6.36
N PHE A 165 -3.28 8.07 5.61
CA PHE A 165 -2.03 8.70 5.23
C PHE A 165 -1.92 8.79 3.72
N LYS A 166 -1.54 9.95 3.21
CA LYS A 166 -1.30 10.18 1.78
C LYS A 166 0.09 10.77 1.62
N TRP A 167 0.94 10.07 0.90
CA TRP A 167 2.27 10.51 0.51
C TRP A 167 2.21 10.87 -0.98
N ILE A 168 2.38 12.14 -1.31
CA ILE A 168 2.28 12.66 -2.66
C ILE A 168 3.64 13.21 -3.07
N GLY A 169 4.34 12.48 -3.94
CA GLY A 169 5.57 12.94 -4.58
C GLY A 169 5.29 13.71 -5.88
N LYS A 170 6.38 13.99 -6.60
CA LYS A 170 6.35 14.69 -7.90
C LYS A 170 5.29 14.14 -8.87
N GLN A 171 4.58 15.05 -9.52
CA GLN A 171 3.58 14.78 -10.56
C GLN A 171 3.97 15.46 -11.88
N ASP A 172 3.67 14.84 -13.01
CA ASP A 172 4.04 15.38 -14.33
C ASP A 172 3.06 16.43 -14.87
N SER A 173 1.77 16.32 -14.51
CA SER A 173 0.73 17.18 -15.06
C SER A 173 0.13 18.10 -13.99
N LYS A 174 -0.28 19.31 -14.41
CA LYS A 174 -1.05 20.23 -13.56
C LYS A 174 -2.41 19.65 -13.18
N ALA A 175 -2.99 18.77 -14.00
CA ALA A 175 -4.25 18.10 -13.68
C ALA A 175 -4.09 17.17 -12.47
N ASP A 176 -3.01 16.39 -12.43
CA ASP A 176 -2.71 15.51 -11.29
C ASP A 176 -2.37 16.32 -10.04
N CYS A 177 -1.62 17.43 -10.21
CA CYS A 177 -1.33 18.37 -9.12
C CYS A 177 -2.61 18.98 -8.53
N ARG A 178 -3.59 19.34 -9.36
CA ARG A 178 -4.90 19.84 -8.89
C ARG A 178 -5.63 18.81 -8.06
N TYR A 179 -5.77 17.59 -8.60
CA TYR A 179 -6.46 16.52 -7.89
C TYR A 179 -5.82 16.24 -6.51
N TRP A 180 -4.49 16.06 -6.48
CA TRP A 180 -3.83 15.79 -5.22
C TRP A 180 -3.82 17.00 -4.29
N GLY A 181 -3.66 18.22 -4.84
CA GLY A 181 -3.69 19.45 -4.08
C GLY A 181 -4.98 19.61 -3.29
N ASP A 182 -6.12 19.32 -3.92
CA ASP A 182 -7.44 19.32 -3.26
C ASP A 182 -7.54 18.22 -2.19
N GLU A 183 -6.98 17.02 -2.44
CA GLU A 183 -7.03 15.89 -1.50
C GLU A 183 -6.11 16.05 -0.28
N ILE A 184 -5.05 16.85 -0.38
CA ILE A 184 -4.06 17.02 0.69
C ILE A 184 -3.92 18.47 1.19
N ASP A 185 -4.76 19.40 0.75
CA ASP A 185 -4.72 20.82 1.13
C ASP A 185 -3.36 21.48 0.81
N VAL A 186 -2.87 21.29 -0.42
CA VAL A 186 -1.61 21.89 -0.92
C VAL A 186 -1.86 22.58 -2.24
N SER A 187 -1.19 23.72 -2.49
CA SER A 187 -1.36 24.45 -3.74
C SER A 187 -0.87 23.63 -4.94
N VAL A 188 -1.54 23.80 -6.09
CA VAL A 188 -1.16 23.17 -7.36
C VAL A 188 0.30 23.48 -7.71
N ASP A 189 0.71 24.73 -7.50
CA ASP A 189 2.04 25.19 -7.85
C ASP A 189 3.12 24.59 -6.94
N ASP A 190 2.83 24.39 -5.65
CA ASP A 190 3.76 23.72 -4.74
C ASP A 190 3.97 22.25 -5.11
N LEU A 191 2.90 21.54 -5.47
CA LEU A 191 3.00 20.16 -5.95
C LEU A 191 3.75 20.07 -7.28
N HIS A 192 3.50 21.01 -8.19
CA HIS A 192 4.14 21.03 -9.50
C HIS A 192 5.64 21.37 -9.42
N ARG A 193 6.07 22.05 -8.36
CA ARG A 193 7.48 22.38 -8.09
C ARG A 193 8.28 21.26 -7.41
N LEU A 194 7.63 20.18 -6.98
CA LEU A 194 8.34 19.07 -6.34
C LEU A 194 9.40 18.48 -7.27
N ASN A 195 10.64 18.42 -6.79
CA ASN A 195 11.70 17.69 -7.46
C ASN A 195 11.65 16.20 -7.13
N ASP A 196 12.49 15.41 -7.78
CA ASP A 196 12.62 13.99 -7.49
C ASP A 196 12.94 13.77 -5.99
N LEU A 197 12.27 12.78 -5.40
CA LEU A 197 12.35 12.41 -3.97
C LEU A 197 11.76 13.42 -2.99
N GLU A 198 11.22 14.54 -3.45
CA GLU A 198 10.47 15.50 -2.62
C GLU A 198 8.99 15.12 -2.60
N TYR A 199 8.32 15.42 -1.50
CA TYR A 199 6.93 15.03 -1.30
C TYR A 199 6.19 15.92 -0.31
N TYR A 200 4.87 15.84 -0.37
CA TYR A 200 3.98 16.22 0.72
C TYR A 200 3.39 14.98 1.39
N PHE A 201 3.29 15.02 2.71
CA PHE A 201 2.68 13.99 3.52
C PHE A 201 1.51 14.55 4.31
N LYS A 202 0.34 13.93 4.12
CA LYS A 202 -0.91 14.25 4.78
C LYS A 202 -1.33 13.10 5.68
N GLU A 203 -1.64 13.43 6.93
CA GLU A 203 -2.45 12.59 7.81
C GLU A 203 -3.85 13.22 7.90
N SER A 204 -4.91 12.42 7.75
CA SER A 204 -6.28 12.94 7.82
C SER A 204 -6.53 13.67 9.14
N GLY A 205 -7.07 14.89 9.04
CA GLY A 205 -7.28 15.78 10.19
C GLY A 205 -6.06 16.58 10.64
N LYS A 206 -4.92 16.51 9.93
CA LYS A 206 -3.71 17.30 10.21
C LYS A 206 -3.26 18.11 8.99
N PRO A 207 -2.50 19.20 9.16
CA PRO A 207 -1.89 19.91 8.04
C PRO A 207 -0.93 19.01 7.24
N SER A 208 -0.78 19.31 5.95
CA SER A 208 0.24 18.67 5.12
C SER A 208 1.64 19.13 5.51
N THR A 209 2.60 18.23 5.36
CA THR A 209 4.00 18.47 5.69
C THR A 209 4.87 18.19 4.48
N TYR A 210 5.77 19.11 4.14
CA TYR A 210 6.79 18.89 3.11
C TYR A 210 7.89 17.97 3.64
N GLY A 211 8.46 17.14 2.77
CA GLY A 211 9.60 16.30 3.09
C GLY A 211 10.42 15.92 1.86
N LYS A 212 11.59 15.33 2.14
CA LYS A 212 12.54 14.84 1.13
C LYS A 212 13.10 13.50 1.56
N LEU A 213 13.00 12.49 0.69
CA LEU A 213 13.57 11.17 0.94
C LEU A 213 15.09 11.23 0.83
N ARG A 214 15.75 10.32 1.55
CA ARG A 214 17.20 10.15 1.43
C ARG A 214 17.50 9.32 0.19
N LYS A 215 18.54 9.66 -0.58
CA LYS A 215 19.05 8.75 -1.61
C LYS A 215 19.67 7.53 -0.93
N THR A 216 19.06 6.37 -1.11
CA THR A 216 19.66 5.09 -0.73
C THR A 216 20.30 4.52 -1.99
N TRP A 217 21.64 4.62 -2.06
CA TRP A 217 22.45 3.92 -3.06
C TRP A 217 22.63 2.46 -2.63
#